data_AF-A0A8S2PYW3-F1
#
_entry.id   AF-A0A8S2PYW3-F1
#
_cell.length_a   1.000
_cell.length_b   1.000
_cell.length_c   1.000
_cell.angle_alpha   90.00
_cell.angle_beta   90.00
_cell.angle_gamma   90.00
#
_symmetry.space_group_name_H-M   'P 1'
#
loop_
_entity.id
_entity.type
_entity.pdbx_description
1 polymer ?
#
loop_
_entity_poly.entity_id
_entity_poly.type
_entity_poly.pdbx_seq_one_letter_code
_entity_poly.pdbx_strand_id
1 'polypeptide(L)'
;MAVLWASRVTYLLILIFNLSTWIDLIGIWTELPLIVAHLPEGWTLPSIISMITCLSNIYPLIIIVIRCIRGSKNFSEIPHIYAVIFIGIGGCMVLGLFWHKTFYLFHQQRSVIFLVATFFLSMLDCSSSLIYFDYMKRFRPKYLNAMFFGEGLTGLIPALIAFAQGIGGEITCESGHKPSYSRPRFSVKIYFFILAALITCSLFAFILLQWTSIAQSGDALEKRDETMIIEDQNVKQ
;
A
#
# COMPACT_ATOMS: atom_id res chain seq x y z
N MET A 1 8.29 -18.58 -26.13
CA MET A 1 8.29 -17.10 -26.00
C MET A 1 7.03 -16.55 -25.34
N ALA A 2 5.82 -16.92 -25.77
CA ALA A 2 4.56 -16.42 -25.18
C ALA A 2 4.42 -16.71 -23.66
N VAL A 3 4.83 -17.90 -23.20
CA VAL A 3 4.77 -18.31 -21.78
C VAL A 3 5.71 -17.48 -20.89
N LEU A 4 6.93 -17.21 -21.37
CA LEU A 4 7.90 -16.36 -20.65
C LEU A 4 7.43 -14.91 -20.57
N TRP A 5 6.83 -14.39 -21.64
CA TRP A 5 6.27 -13.05 -21.65
C TRP A 5 5.10 -12.94 -20.65
N ALA A 6 4.17 -13.89 -20.66
CA ALA A 6 3.07 -13.94 -19.70
C ALA A 6 3.57 -14.00 -18.24
N SER A 7 4.56 -14.83 -17.95
CA SER A 7 5.14 -14.93 -16.59
C SER A 7 5.78 -13.62 -16.12
N ARG A 8 6.45 -12.89 -17.01
CA ARG A 8 7.04 -11.57 -16.69
C ARG A 8 5.96 -10.51 -16.47
N VAL A 9 4.91 -10.53 -17.29
CA VAL A 9 3.76 -9.62 -17.13
C VAL A 9 3.06 -9.87 -15.80
N THR A 10 2.80 -11.13 -15.44
CA THR A 10 2.22 -11.48 -14.13
C THR A 10 3.11 -11.04 -12.97
N TYR A 11 4.43 -11.21 -13.08
CA TYR A 11 5.38 -10.73 -12.07
C TYR A 11 5.27 -9.21 -11.88
N LEU A 12 5.26 -8.45 -12.97
CA LEU A 12 5.12 -6.99 -12.93
C LEU A 12 3.75 -6.54 -12.40
N LEU A 13 2.67 -7.22 -12.79
CA LEU A 13 1.33 -6.92 -12.30
C LEU A 13 1.21 -7.16 -10.79
N ILE A 14 1.77 -8.28 -10.29
CA ILE A 14 1.80 -8.57 -8.85
C ILE A 14 2.64 -7.54 -8.10
N LEU A 15 3.79 -7.14 -8.66
CA LEU A 15 4.62 -6.09 -8.10
C LEU A 15 3.85 -4.77 -7.98
N ILE A 16 3.21 -4.31 -9.06
CA ILE A 16 2.43 -3.05 -9.07
C ILE A 16 1.21 -3.14 -8.16
N PHE A 17 0.54 -4.29 -8.13
CA PHE A 17 -0.58 -4.57 -7.22
C PHE A 17 -0.15 -4.41 -5.75
N ASN A 18 1.01 -4.95 -5.37
CA ASN A 18 1.49 -4.87 -3.99
C ASN A 18 1.98 -3.48 -3.58
N LEU A 19 2.00 -2.49 -4.48
CA LEU A 19 2.23 -1.11 -4.06
C LEU A 19 1.10 -0.57 -3.17
N SER A 20 -0.14 -1.06 -3.31
CA SER A 20 -1.26 -0.57 -2.51
C SER A 20 -1.36 -1.13 -1.10
N THR A 21 -0.32 -1.80 -0.58
CA THR A 21 -0.36 -2.43 0.75
C THR A 21 -0.06 -1.46 1.89
N TRP A 22 0.90 -0.54 1.68
CA TRP A 22 1.45 0.34 2.72
C TRP A 22 1.85 1.73 2.21
N ILE A 23 1.75 2.00 0.89
CA ILE A 23 2.34 3.19 0.26
C ILE A 23 1.75 4.51 0.77
N ASP A 24 0.48 4.50 1.16
CA ASP A 24 -0.25 5.60 1.77
C ASP A 24 0.19 5.88 3.20
N LEU A 25 0.22 4.89 4.09
CA LEU A 25 0.69 5.09 5.47
C LEU A 25 2.17 5.46 5.53
N ILE A 26 3.02 4.79 4.75
CA ILE A 26 4.42 5.18 4.61
C ILE A 26 4.54 6.56 3.97
N GLY A 27 3.65 6.88 3.03
CA GLY A 27 3.54 8.19 2.43
C GLY A 27 3.29 9.29 3.46
N ILE A 28 2.37 9.06 4.41
CA ILE A 28 2.08 9.97 5.53
C ILE A 28 3.32 10.18 6.40
N TRP A 29 4.00 9.09 6.78
CA TRP A 29 5.23 9.15 7.58
C TRP A 29 6.34 9.93 6.87
N THR A 30 6.45 9.75 5.55
CA THR A 30 7.44 10.45 4.74
C THR A 30 7.16 11.95 4.69
N GLU A 31 5.90 12.37 4.52
CA GLU A 31 5.49 13.79 4.50
C GLU A 31 5.41 14.45 5.89
N LEU A 32 5.54 13.67 6.96
CA LEU A 32 5.35 14.11 8.33
C LEU A 32 6.13 15.39 8.69
N PRO A 33 7.40 15.58 8.28
CA PRO A 33 8.15 16.82 8.58
C PRO A 33 7.48 18.09 8.05
N LEU A 34 6.78 18.03 6.90
CA LEU A 34 6.06 19.18 6.35
C LEU A 34 4.69 19.36 7.01
N ILE A 35 4.02 18.25 7.29
CA ILE A 35 2.69 18.17 7.90
C ILE A 35 2.73 18.74 9.34
N VAL A 36 3.72 18.33 10.14
CA VAL A 36 3.90 18.77 11.54
C VAL A 36 4.03 20.29 11.68
N ALA A 37 4.62 20.98 10.70
CA ALA A 37 4.78 22.43 10.74
C ALA A 37 3.47 23.21 10.56
N HIS A 38 2.42 22.58 10.01
CA HIS A 38 1.15 23.24 9.65
C HIS A 38 -0.02 22.82 10.53
N LEU A 39 0.05 21.65 11.15
CA LEU A 39 -1.03 21.07 11.92
C LEU A 39 -0.94 21.44 13.40
N PRO A 40 -2.08 21.67 14.08
CA PRO A 40 -2.11 22.18 15.44
C PRO A 40 -1.53 21.20 16.47
N GLU A 41 -1.47 19.91 16.15
CA GLU A 41 -0.83 18.89 16.98
C GLU A 41 0.70 19.01 17.04
N GLY A 42 1.33 19.65 16.05
CA GLY A 42 2.78 19.78 15.97
C GLY A 42 3.51 18.44 16.13
N TRP A 43 4.58 18.42 16.91
CA TRP A 43 5.41 17.23 17.14
C TRP A 43 4.75 16.14 18.01
N THR A 44 3.51 16.34 18.46
CA THR A 44 2.73 15.23 19.06
C THR A 44 2.09 14.34 17.99
N LEU A 45 2.02 14.81 16.74
CA LEU A 45 1.40 14.11 15.62
C LEU A 45 2.04 12.73 15.32
N PRO A 46 3.38 12.56 15.28
CA PRO A 46 3.99 11.24 15.12
C PRO A 46 3.50 10.23 16.16
N SER A 47 3.44 10.62 17.43
CA SER A 47 2.95 9.77 18.52
C SER A 47 1.47 9.41 18.36
N ILE A 48 0.65 10.37 17.91
CA ILE A 48 -0.78 10.14 17.65
C ILE A 48 -0.97 9.16 16.49
N ILE A 49 -0.24 9.34 15.38
CA ILE A 49 -0.28 8.44 14.23
C ILE A 49 0.12 7.02 14.65
N SER A 50 1.24 6.87 15.38
CA SER A 50 1.67 5.56 15.91
C SER A 50 0.59 4.89 16.77
N MET A 51 -0.06 5.65 17.66
CA MET A 51 -1.13 5.12 18.50
C MET A 51 -2.35 4.67 17.67
N ILE A 52 -2.74 5.47 16.68
CA ILE A 52 -3.81 5.16 15.73
C ILE A 52 -3.50 3.89 14.94
N THR A 53 -2.27 3.75 14.44
CA THR A 53 -1.81 2.54 13.74
C THR A 53 -1.82 1.31 14.67
N CYS A 54 -1.39 1.47 15.93
CA CYS A 54 -1.45 0.38 16.91
C CYS A 54 -2.90 -0.06 17.19
N LEU A 55 -3.84 0.88 17.36
CA LEU A 55 -5.26 0.56 17.52
C LEU A 55 -5.85 -0.12 16.28
N SER A 56 -5.35 0.24 15.11
CA SER A 56 -5.77 -0.34 13.82
C SER A 56 -5.43 -1.82 13.67
N ASN A 57 -4.40 -2.32 14.38
CA ASN A 57 -4.05 -3.75 14.41
C ASN A 57 -5.14 -4.66 15.00
N ILE A 58 -6.17 -4.09 15.64
CA ILE A 58 -7.36 -4.84 16.07
C ILE A 58 -8.11 -5.40 14.86
N TYR A 59 -8.04 -4.74 13.70
CA TYR A 59 -8.79 -5.14 12.50
C TYR A 59 -8.33 -6.48 11.90
N PRO A 60 -7.03 -6.77 11.71
CA PRO A 60 -6.55 -8.11 11.39
C PRO A 60 -7.05 -9.19 12.36
N LEU A 61 -7.10 -8.91 13.66
CA LEU A 61 -7.66 -9.86 14.65
C LEU A 61 -9.14 -10.13 14.39
N ILE A 62 -9.93 -9.09 14.09
CA ILE A 62 -11.34 -9.22 13.73
C ILE A 62 -11.49 -10.10 12.47
N ILE A 63 -10.69 -9.88 11.43
CA ILE A 63 -10.71 -10.70 10.21
C ILE A 63 -10.40 -12.17 10.52
N ILE A 64 -9.39 -12.44 11.35
CA ILE A 64 -9.03 -13.81 11.74
C ILE A 64 -10.16 -14.48 12.51
N VAL A 65 -10.78 -13.79 13.47
CA VAL A 65 -11.92 -14.31 14.23
C VAL A 65 -13.11 -14.62 13.31
N ILE A 66 -13.43 -13.71 12.37
CA ILE A 66 -14.50 -13.93 11.38
C ILE A 66 -14.20 -15.16 10.53
N ARG A 67 -12.95 -15.35 10.11
CA ARG A 67 -12.52 -16.53 9.34
C ARG A 67 -12.64 -17.83 10.14
N CYS A 68 -12.30 -17.80 11.44
CA CYS A 68 -12.48 -18.94 12.32
C CYS A 68 -13.96 -19.32 12.48
N ILE A 69 -14.85 -18.34 12.64
CA ILE A 69 -16.29 -18.58 12.84
C ILE A 69 -16.98 -19.05 11.55
N ARG A 70 -16.70 -18.41 10.41
CA ARG A 70 -17.38 -18.71 9.13
C ARG A 70 -16.79 -19.91 8.37
N GLY A 71 -15.66 -20.42 8.85
CA GLY A 71 -14.87 -21.45 8.19
C GLY A 71 -14.10 -20.90 6.97
N SER A 72 -12.86 -21.36 6.80
CA SER A 72 -11.94 -20.88 5.75
C SER A 72 -12.51 -20.92 4.32
N LYS A 73 -13.42 -21.86 4.02
CA LYS A 73 -14.02 -22.03 2.69
C LYS A 73 -14.97 -20.91 2.24
N ASN A 74 -15.52 -20.12 3.16
CA ASN A 74 -16.53 -19.11 2.85
C ASN A 74 -15.99 -17.67 2.82
N PHE A 75 -14.69 -17.48 3.03
CA PHE A 75 -14.07 -16.15 3.01
C PHE A 75 -13.48 -15.87 1.63
N SER A 76 -14.01 -14.88 0.93
CA SER A 76 -13.41 -14.39 -0.32
C SER A 76 -12.47 -13.23 -0.03
N GLU A 77 -11.22 -13.32 -0.48
CA GLU A 77 -10.21 -12.27 -0.34
C GLU A 77 -10.48 -11.09 -1.29
N ILE A 78 -11.11 -11.35 -2.44
CA ILE A 78 -11.28 -10.38 -3.52
C ILE A 78 -12.06 -9.13 -3.07
N PRO A 79 -13.20 -9.21 -2.36
CA PRO A 79 -13.89 -8.03 -1.86
C PRO A 79 -13.05 -7.19 -0.89
N HIS A 80 -12.22 -7.85 -0.07
CA HIS A 80 -11.34 -7.15 0.87
C HIS A 80 -10.23 -6.40 0.15
N ILE A 81 -9.64 -7.00 -0.89
CA ILE A 81 -8.64 -6.32 -1.73
C ILE A 81 -9.22 -5.07 -2.38
N TYR A 82 -10.42 -5.17 -2.96
CA TYR A 82 -11.10 -3.99 -3.50
C TYR A 82 -11.36 -2.94 -2.43
N ALA A 83 -11.81 -3.34 -1.23
CA ALA A 83 -12.03 -2.41 -0.12
C ALA A 83 -10.74 -1.67 0.29
N VAL A 84 -9.61 -2.38 0.43
CA VAL A 84 -8.29 -1.80 0.70
C VAL A 84 -7.94 -0.75 -0.36
N ILE A 85 -8.01 -1.11 -1.64
CA ILE A 85 -7.62 -0.22 -2.74
C ILE A 85 -8.55 1.00 -2.85
N PHE A 86 -9.87 0.82 -2.79
CA PHE A 86 -10.81 1.94 -2.91
C PHE A 86 -10.71 2.91 -1.74
N ILE A 87 -10.56 2.41 -0.52
CA ILE A 87 -10.39 3.26 0.65
C ILE A 87 -8.99 3.89 0.65
N GLY A 88 -7.96 3.21 0.15
CA GLY A 88 -6.63 3.79 -0.09
C GLY A 88 -6.69 5.00 -1.03
N ILE A 89 -7.33 4.83 -2.20
CA ILE A 89 -7.56 5.93 -3.17
C ILE A 89 -8.35 7.06 -2.50
N GLY A 90 -9.47 6.72 -1.86
CA GLY A 90 -10.34 7.69 -1.20
C GLY A 90 -9.62 8.44 -0.06
N GLY A 91 -8.84 7.73 0.75
CA GLY A 91 -8.06 8.28 1.85
C GLY A 91 -6.96 9.21 1.35
N CYS A 92 -6.19 8.82 0.34
CA CYS A 92 -5.21 9.69 -0.27
C CYS A 92 -5.86 10.92 -0.93
N MET A 93 -7.03 10.79 -1.57
CA MET A 93 -7.77 11.94 -2.10
C MET A 93 -8.26 12.89 -1.00
N VAL A 94 -8.82 12.33 0.09
CA VAL A 94 -9.27 13.11 1.25
C VAL A 94 -8.09 13.83 1.90
N LEU A 95 -6.95 13.16 2.08
CA LEU A 95 -5.72 13.77 2.57
C LEU A 95 -5.25 14.88 1.61
N GLY A 96 -5.15 14.61 0.31
CA GLY A 96 -4.73 15.60 -0.68
C GLY A 96 -5.58 16.88 -0.68
N LEU A 97 -6.89 16.77 -0.47
CA LEU A 97 -7.79 17.92 -0.46
C LEU A 97 -7.89 18.61 0.92
N PHE A 98 -7.96 17.82 1.99
CA PHE A 98 -8.43 18.27 3.30
C PHE A 98 -7.41 18.10 4.43
N TRP A 99 -6.16 17.69 4.17
CA TRP A 99 -5.14 17.51 5.22
C TRP A 99 -4.94 18.75 6.12
N HIS A 100 -5.07 19.96 5.55
CA HIS A 100 -4.88 21.24 6.25
C HIS A 100 -6.13 21.75 6.98
N LYS A 101 -7.27 21.05 6.88
CA LYS A 101 -8.52 21.49 7.52
C LYS A 101 -8.55 21.03 8.98
N THR A 102 -8.79 21.98 9.88
CA THR A 102 -8.86 21.75 11.32
C THR A 102 -10.26 22.06 11.83
N PHE A 103 -10.65 21.34 12.88
CA PHE A 103 -11.91 21.55 13.60
C PHE A 103 -11.63 21.85 15.07
N TYR A 104 -12.50 22.61 15.70
CA TYR A 104 -12.40 22.91 17.12
C TYR A 104 -13.11 21.80 17.93
N LEU A 105 -12.35 21.03 18.70
CA LEU A 105 -12.85 19.91 19.49
C LEU A 105 -12.13 19.88 20.84
N PHE A 106 -12.87 19.67 21.94
CA PHE A 106 -12.34 19.71 23.31
C PHE A 106 -11.50 20.96 23.63
N HIS A 107 -11.99 22.15 23.25
CA HIS A 107 -11.30 23.44 23.43
C HIS A 107 -9.93 23.56 22.74
N GLN A 108 -9.62 22.69 21.77
CA GLN A 108 -8.39 22.75 20.98
C GLN A 108 -8.68 22.57 19.49
N GLN A 109 -7.84 23.16 18.64
CA GLN A 109 -7.88 22.84 17.21
C GLN A 109 -7.28 21.46 16.98
N ARG A 110 -8.01 20.61 16.26
CA ARG A 110 -7.62 19.24 15.94
C ARG A 110 -7.81 18.96 14.46
N SER A 111 -6.90 18.19 13.89
CA SER A 111 -6.92 17.77 12.49
C SER A 111 -7.73 16.50 12.29
N VAL A 112 -9.01 16.56 12.67
CA VAL A 112 -9.90 15.40 12.73
C VAL A 112 -9.96 14.64 11.41
N ILE A 113 -10.02 15.34 10.26
CA ILE A 113 -10.06 14.69 8.94
C ILE A 113 -8.77 13.89 8.69
N PHE A 114 -7.62 14.49 8.98
CA PHE A 114 -6.32 13.86 8.80
C PHE A 114 -6.20 12.61 9.68
N LEU A 115 -6.56 12.70 10.96
CA LEU A 115 -6.49 11.59 11.91
C LEU A 115 -7.46 10.45 11.57
N VAL A 116 -8.70 10.78 11.20
CA VAL A 116 -9.71 9.78 10.80
C VAL A 116 -9.31 9.10 9.50
N ALA A 117 -8.87 9.86 8.49
CA ALA A 117 -8.36 9.28 7.24
C ALA A 117 -7.16 8.36 7.51
N THR A 118 -6.21 8.80 8.35
CA THR A 118 -5.05 7.99 8.74
C THR A 118 -5.46 6.70 9.44
N PHE A 119 -6.47 6.73 10.33
CA PHE A 119 -7.02 5.54 10.98
C PHE A 119 -7.58 4.53 9.97
N PHE A 120 -8.38 4.98 9.01
CA PHE A 120 -8.94 4.08 7.99
C PHE A 120 -7.86 3.49 7.07
N LEU A 121 -6.85 4.29 6.70
CA LEU A 121 -5.71 3.81 5.92
C LEU A 121 -4.92 2.77 6.71
N SER A 122 -4.50 3.09 7.94
CA SER A 122 -3.74 2.16 8.77
C SER A 122 -4.50 0.87 9.09
N MET A 123 -5.82 0.93 9.28
CA MET A 123 -6.66 -0.25 9.47
C MET A 123 -6.57 -1.22 8.31
N LEU A 124 -6.60 -0.70 7.09
CA LEU A 124 -6.57 -1.51 5.88
C LEU A 124 -5.16 -1.97 5.56
N ASP A 125 -4.15 -1.13 5.77
CA ASP A 125 -2.74 -1.49 5.56
C ASP A 125 -2.28 -2.61 6.49
N CYS A 126 -2.67 -2.55 7.77
CA CYS A 126 -2.38 -3.62 8.73
C CYS A 126 -3.01 -4.97 8.32
N SER A 127 -4.09 -4.96 7.53
CA SER A 127 -4.72 -6.18 7.00
C SER A 127 -4.24 -6.58 5.61
N SER A 128 -3.74 -5.64 4.83
CA SER A 128 -3.44 -5.82 3.41
C SER A 128 -2.41 -6.92 3.21
N SER A 129 -1.30 -6.92 3.96
CA SER A 129 -0.24 -7.94 3.86
C SER A 129 -0.76 -9.35 4.12
N LEU A 130 -1.69 -9.53 5.07
CA LEU A 130 -2.30 -10.83 5.37
C LEU A 130 -3.24 -11.29 4.23
N ILE A 131 -4.15 -10.41 3.81
CA ILE A 131 -5.15 -10.73 2.77
C ILE A 131 -4.47 -10.95 1.42
N TYR A 132 -3.46 -10.14 1.09
CA TYR A 132 -2.72 -10.22 -0.17
C TYR A 132 -1.89 -11.50 -0.19
N PHE A 133 -1.29 -11.89 0.95
CA PHE A 133 -0.62 -13.18 1.06
C PHE A 133 -1.57 -14.35 0.85
N ASP A 134 -2.79 -14.30 1.41
CA ASP A 134 -3.79 -15.33 1.18
C ASP A 134 -4.24 -15.39 -0.28
N TYR A 135 -4.41 -14.23 -0.94
CA TYR A 135 -4.67 -14.16 -2.37
C TYR A 135 -3.53 -14.75 -3.20
N MET A 136 -2.27 -14.54 -2.76
CA MET A 136 -1.09 -15.09 -3.40
C MET A 136 -1.01 -16.63 -3.35
N LYS A 137 -1.76 -17.30 -2.47
CA LYS A 137 -1.87 -18.78 -2.47
C LYS A 137 -2.48 -19.35 -3.76
N ARG A 138 -3.12 -18.51 -4.58
CA ARG A 138 -3.64 -18.87 -5.91
C ARG A 138 -2.56 -18.91 -6.99
N PHE A 139 -1.34 -18.45 -6.69
CA PHE A 139 -0.22 -18.35 -7.62
C PHE A 139 0.97 -19.21 -7.16
N ARG A 140 1.95 -19.42 -8.05
CA ARG A 140 3.19 -20.11 -7.70
C ARG A 140 3.99 -19.38 -6.61
N PRO A 141 4.73 -20.12 -5.75
CA PRO A 141 5.65 -19.54 -4.78
C PRO A 141 6.67 -18.57 -5.38
N LYS A 142 7.08 -18.76 -6.65
CA LYS A 142 8.01 -17.83 -7.35
C LYS A 142 7.52 -16.38 -7.39
N TYR A 143 6.21 -16.16 -7.34
CA TYR A 143 5.63 -14.81 -7.35
C TYR A 143 5.57 -14.16 -5.96
N LEU A 144 5.83 -14.90 -4.88
CA LEU A 144 5.97 -14.31 -3.54
C LEU A 144 7.15 -13.31 -3.50
N ASN A 145 8.23 -13.60 -4.23
CA ASN A 145 9.33 -12.66 -4.37
C ASN A 145 8.89 -11.35 -5.02
N ALA A 146 7.96 -11.40 -5.99
CA ALA A 146 7.39 -10.20 -6.62
C ALA A 146 6.54 -9.40 -5.63
N MET A 147 5.75 -10.10 -4.81
CA MET A 147 4.95 -9.50 -3.73
C MET A 147 5.84 -8.76 -2.72
N PHE A 148 6.82 -9.44 -2.13
CA PHE A 148 7.72 -8.82 -1.15
C PHE A 148 8.55 -7.69 -1.75
N PHE A 149 8.94 -7.80 -3.02
CA PHE A 149 9.62 -6.72 -3.71
C PHE A 149 8.70 -5.51 -3.91
N GLY A 150 7.45 -5.72 -4.33
CA GLY A 150 6.43 -4.68 -4.41
C GLY A 150 6.17 -4.00 -3.07
N GLU A 151 6.02 -4.80 -2.00
CA GLU A 151 5.87 -4.29 -0.64
C GLU A 151 7.10 -3.47 -0.20
N GLY A 152 8.32 -3.90 -0.54
CA GLY A 152 9.53 -3.12 -0.30
C GLY A 152 9.57 -1.78 -1.06
N LEU A 153 9.00 -1.73 -2.27
CA LEU A 153 8.89 -0.49 -3.05
C LEU A 153 7.94 0.54 -2.44
N THR A 154 7.02 0.13 -1.56
CA THR A 154 6.17 1.07 -0.80
C THR A 154 6.96 1.98 0.13
N GLY A 155 8.17 1.57 0.55
CA GLY A 155 9.12 2.42 1.25
C GLY A 155 9.89 3.35 0.31
N LEU A 156 10.38 2.78 -0.79
CA LEU A 156 11.28 3.49 -1.71
C LEU A 156 10.57 4.58 -2.51
N ILE A 157 9.39 4.29 -3.08
CA ILE A 157 8.71 5.21 -4.00
C ILE A 157 8.30 6.52 -3.29
N PRO A 158 7.61 6.49 -2.13
CA PRO A 158 7.30 7.70 -1.36
C PRO A 158 8.55 8.50 -1.00
N ALA A 159 9.62 7.82 -0.56
CA ALA A 159 10.89 8.47 -0.22
C ALA A 159 11.53 9.19 -1.43
N LEU A 160 11.52 8.56 -2.62
CA LEU A 160 12.01 9.19 -3.85
C LEU A 160 11.17 10.40 -4.26
N ILE A 161 9.84 10.31 -4.12
CA ILE A 161 8.94 11.43 -4.42
C ILE A 161 9.18 12.58 -3.44
N ALA A 162 9.30 12.30 -2.13
CA ALA A 162 9.55 13.31 -1.12
C ALA A 162 10.96 13.91 -1.22
N PHE A 163 11.96 13.11 -1.62
CA PHE A 163 13.28 13.62 -1.96
C PHE A 163 13.21 14.58 -3.16
N ALA A 164 12.49 14.21 -4.22
CA ALA A 164 12.26 15.08 -5.37
C ALA A 164 11.46 16.34 -5.01
N GLN A 165 10.55 16.25 -4.01
CA GLN A 165 9.81 17.37 -3.42
C GLN A 165 10.74 18.33 -2.68
N GLY A 166 11.88 17.85 -2.18
CA GLY A 166 12.78 18.61 -1.33
C GLY A 166 12.29 18.67 0.12
N ILE A 167 11.76 17.54 0.63
CA ILE A 167 11.29 17.45 2.01
C ILE A 167 12.43 17.78 2.99
N GLY A 168 12.19 18.69 3.92
CA GLY A 168 13.18 19.13 4.91
C GLY A 168 14.27 20.07 4.36
N GLY A 169 13.98 20.83 3.30
CA GLY A 169 14.94 21.69 2.59
C GLY A 169 15.84 22.57 3.47
N GLU A 170 16.93 23.07 2.87
CA GLU A 170 18.00 23.84 3.53
C GLU A 170 17.46 24.84 4.56
N ILE A 171 17.89 24.68 5.82
CA ILE A 171 17.55 25.61 6.89
C ILE A 171 18.45 26.82 6.71
N THR A 172 17.89 27.91 6.19
CA THR A 172 18.62 29.18 6.12
C THR A 172 18.29 30.01 7.36
N CYS A 173 19.31 30.37 8.12
CA CYS A 173 19.16 31.28 9.25
C CYS A 173 19.28 32.72 8.74
N GLU A 174 18.14 33.38 8.49
CA GLU A 174 18.17 34.84 8.29
C GLU A 174 18.52 35.52 9.62
N SER A 175 19.66 36.21 9.64
CA SER A 175 20.12 37.13 10.70
C SER A 175 19.78 36.72 12.14
N GLY A 176 20.05 35.46 12.49
CA GLY A 176 20.48 35.06 13.82
C GLY A 176 19.56 34.21 14.68
N HIS A 177 18.23 34.13 14.49
CA HIS A 177 17.38 33.46 15.50
C HIS A 177 16.12 32.74 15.01
N LYS A 178 15.82 32.68 13.70
CA LYS A 178 14.67 31.94 13.17
C LYS A 178 15.08 31.02 12.03
N PRO A 179 14.85 29.69 12.14
CA PRO A 179 15.06 28.79 11.02
C PRO A 179 14.04 29.11 9.92
N SER A 180 14.51 29.48 8.72
CA SER A 180 13.68 29.61 7.53
C SER A 180 13.75 28.32 6.73
N TYR A 181 12.63 27.60 6.69
CA TYR A 181 12.51 26.34 5.96
C TYR A 181 12.38 26.63 4.47
N SER A 182 13.27 26.06 3.65
CA SER A 182 13.16 26.15 2.20
C SER A 182 11.82 25.55 1.73
N ARG A 183 11.15 26.24 0.81
CA ARG A 183 9.84 25.81 0.30
C ARG A 183 10.00 24.54 -0.54
N PRO A 184 9.15 23.51 -0.33
CA PRO A 184 9.18 22.32 -1.16
C PRO A 184 8.82 22.68 -2.62
N ARG A 185 9.38 21.93 -3.58
CA ARG A 185 9.18 22.15 -5.02
C ARG A 185 7.72 21.96 -5.44
N PHE A 186 6.98 21.11 -4.72
CA PHE A 186 5.55 20.95 -4.87
C PHE A 186 4.88 20.71 -3.50
N SER A 187 3.57 20.89 -3.44
CA SER A 187 2.79 20.82 -2.19
C SER A 187 2.50 19.38 -1.77
N VAL A 188 2.33 19.16 -0.46
CA VAL A 188 1.77 17.95 0.17
C VAL A 188 0.50 17.46 -0.54
N LYS A 189 -0.31 18.38 -1.10
CA LYS A 189 -1.50 18.03 -1.88
C LYS A 189 -1.16 17.20 -3.13
N ILE A 190 -0.17 17.65 -3.89
CA ILE A 190 0.29 16.99 -5.13
C ILE A 190 0.91 15.63 -4.77
N TYR A 191 1.66 15.56 -3.68
CA TYR A 191 2.21 14.31 -3.17
C TYR A 191 1.13 13.24 -2.94
N PHE A 192 0.08 13.55 -2.18
CA PHE A 192 -1.01 12.60 -1.94
C PHE A 192 -1.80 12.26 -3.22
N PHE A 193 -1.91 13.17 -4.19
CA PHE A 193 -2.50 12.83 -5.49
C PHE A 193 -1.62 11.88 -6.31
N ILE A 194 -0.28 12.00 -6.23
CA ILE A 194 0.63 11.04 -6.85
C ILE A 194 0.45 9.67 -6.21
N LEU A 195 0.35 9.59 -4.87
CA LEU A 195 0.08 8.32 -4.18
C LEU A 195 -1.28 7.73 -4.59
N ALA A 196 -2.34 8.55 -4.66
CA ALA A 196 -3.64 8.10 -5.14
C ALA A 196 -3.58 7.55 -6.57
N ALA A 197 -2.79 8.19 -7.45
CA ALA A 197 -2.57 7.71 -8.82
C ALA A 197 -1.83 6.35 -8.83
N LEU A 198 -0.80 6.17 -7.98
CA LEU A 198 -0.10 4.90 -7.84
C LEU A 198 -1.01 3.77 -7.34
N ILE A 199 -1.84 4.03 -6.32
CA ILE A 199 -2.83 3.06 -5.83
C ILE A 199 -3.88 2.77 -6.91
N THR A 200 -4.24 3.76 -7.72
CA THR A 200 -5.12 3.55 -8.88
C THR A 200 -4.46 2.65 -9.94
N CYS A 201 -3.15 2.80 -10.17
CA CYS A 201 -2.39 1.84 -11.00
C CYS A 201 -2.43 0.42 -10.42
N SER A 202 -2.35 0.27 -9.09
CA SER A 202 -2.54 -1.01 -8.41
C SER A 202 -3.94 -1.58 -8.60
N LEU A 203 -4.99 -0.74 -8.62
CA LEU A 203 -6.36 -1.16 -8.96
C LEU A 203 -6.43 -1.74 -10.37
N PHE A 204 -5.88 -1.03 -11.35
CA PHE A 204 -5.84 -1.51 -12.72
C PHE A 204 -5.03 -2.81 -12.84
N ALA A 205 -3.90 -2.91 -12.16
CA ALA A 205 -3.10 -4.14 -12.12
C ALA A 205 -3.90 -5.30 -11.52
N PHE A 206 -4.64 -5.07 -10.43
CA PHE A 206 -5.49 -6.08 -9.81
C PHE A 206 -6.66 -6.49 -10.70
N ILE A 207 -7.34 -5.54 -11.35
CA ILE A 207 -8.40 -5.82 -12.32
C ILE A 207 -7.83 -6.63 -13.47
N LEU A 208 -6.66 -6.29 -14.01
CA LEU A 208 -6.00 -7.06 -15.07
C LEU A 208 -5.59 -8.47 -14.62
N LEU A 209 -5.15 -8.64 -13.38
CA LEU A 209 -4.89 -9.96 -12.78
C LEU A 209 -6.17 -10.80 -12.63
N GLN A 210 -7.31 -10.13 -12.38
CA GLN A 210 -8.63 -10.75 -12.35
C GLN A 210 -9.20 -11.04 -13.74
N TRP A 211 -8.98 -10.16 -14.71
CA TRP A 211 -9.50 -10.27 -16.07
C TRP A 211 -8.73 -11.26 -16.92
N THR A 212 -7.44 -11.44 -16.61
CA THR A 212 -6.72 -12.64 -17.08
C THR A 212 -7.31 -13.94 -16.48
N SER A 213 -8.35 -13.83 -15.62
CA SER A 213 -9.29 -14.81 -15.04
C SER A 213 -8.73 -15.66 -13.91
N ILE A 214 -7.59 -16.21 -14.20
CA ILE A 214 -6.77 -17.19 -13.52
C ILE A 214 -5.38 -16.72 -14.03
N ALA A 215 -4.20 -17.24 -13.68
CA ALA A 215 -3.09 -17.16 -14.65
C ALA A 215 -3.39 -18.01 -15.93
N GLN A 216 -4.68 -18.20 -16.29
CA GLN A 216 -5.38 -19.38 -16.84
C GLN A 216 -4.53 -20.63 -16.84
N SER A 217 -4.73 -21.50 -15.85
CA SER A 217 -4.08 -22.80 -15.85
C SER A 217 -2.54 -22.70 -15.81
N GLY A 218 -1.94 -21.56 -15.40
CA GLY A 218 -0.52 -21.14 -15.47
C GLY A 218 0.53 -21.99 -14.73
N ASP A 219 0.10 -23.19 -14.39
CA ASP A 219 0.79 -24.31 -13.75
C ASP A 219 0.36 -25.65 -14.38
N ALA A 220 -0.93 -25.82 -14.67
CA ALA A 220 -1.57 -27.08 -15.02
C ALA A 220 -1.20 -27.67 -16.41
N LEU A 221 -0.51 -26.92 -17.28
CA LEU A 221 0.02 -27.39 -18.59
C LEU A 221 1.54 -27.68 -18.57
N GLU A 222 2.31 -26.94 -17.77
CA GLU A 222 3.76 -27.19 -17.60
C GLU A 222 4.02 -28.42 -16.72
N LYS A 223 3.14 -28.64 -15.72
CA LYS A 223 3.10 -29.86 -14.90
C LYS A 223 2.68 -31.12 -15.70
N ARG A 224 2.11 -30.96 -16.91
CA ARG A 224 1.84 -32.07 -17.83
C ARG A 224 3.08 -32.44 -18.66
N ASP A 225 3.96 -31.47 -18.96
CA ASP A 225 5.24 -31.67 -19.67
C ASP A 225 6.35 -32.22 -18.76
N GLU A 226 6.46 -31.78 -17.49
CA GLU A 226 7.41 -32.39 -16.53
C GLU A 226 7.10 -33.89 -16.27
N THR A 227 5.82 -34.27 -16.31
CA THR A 227 5.37 -35.65 -16.06
C THR A 227 5.67 -36.59 -17.24
N MET A 228 5.64 -36.10 -18.50
CA MET A 228 6.01 -36.90 -19.69
C MET A 228 7.52 -37.11 -19.84
N ILE A 229 8.34 -36.14 -19.39
CA ILE A 229 9.81 -36.24 -19.46
C ILE A 229 10.34 -37.34 -18.51
N ILE A 230 9.71 -37.49 -17.35
CA ILE A 230 10.05 -38.51 -16.35
C ILE A 230 9.61 -39.92 -16.81
N GLU A 231 8.50 -40.04 -17.55
CA GLU A 231 8.06 -41.33 -18.14
C GLU A 231 8.98 -41.81 -19.28
N ASP A 232 9.43 -40.96 -20.20
CA ASP A 232 10.32 -41.35 -21.32
C ASP A 232 11.73 -41.78 -20.85
N GLN A 233 12.18 -41.28 -19.70
CA GLN A 233 13.44 -41.74 -19.07
C GLN A 233 13.31 -43.13 -18.44
N ASN A 234 12.12 -43.51 -17.95
CA ASN A 234 11.87 -44.81 -17.33
C ASN A 234 11.64 -45.95 -18.34
N VAL A 235 11.36 -45.65 -19.62
CA VAL A 235 11.16 -46.66 -20.69
C VAL A 235 12.47 -47.05 -21.41
N LYS A 236 13.51 -46.22 -21.31
CA LYS A 236 14.83 -46.44 -21.96
C LYS A 236 15.87 -47.14 -21.07
N GLN A 237 15.51 -47.46 -19.82
CA GLN A 237 16.25 -48.35 -18.92
C GLN A 237 15.65 -49.75 -18.95
#